data_AF-A0A935KIL7-F1
#
_entry.id   AF-A0A935KIL7-F1
#
_cell.length_a   1.000
_cell.length_b   1.000
_cell.length_c   1.000
_cell.angle_alpha   90.00
_cell.angle_beta   90.00
_cell.angle_gamma   90.00
#
_symmetry.space_group_name_H-M   'P 1'
#
loop_
_entity.id
_entity.type
_entity.pdbx_description
1 polymer ?
#
loop_
_entity_poly.entity_id
_entity_poly.type
_entity_poly.pdbx_seq_one_letter_code
_entity_poly.pdbx_strand_id
1 'polypeptide(L)'
;METTVVIDLEQFTKEGKVPPLGQRYKVKVGEKEVILDKQIVTGREIFEAAGYKPPECHWLYQKLKGCDFEKIDLDEKVDLAKPGIEHFVVKPTEVFHYFVDAEPETTDQKQMTPNQILENAGITPVKDYYLVRINADGSQDSFIDKADTPIKMVCPAVKFVSAFRGETPVS
;
A
#
# COMPACT_ATOMS: atom_id res chain seq x y z
N MET A 1 2.19 12.81 -39.92
CA MET A 1 1.41 12.49 -38.71
C MET A 1 1.96 11.17 -38.21
N GLU A 2 2.72 11.17 -37.12
CA GLU A 2 3.18 9.92 -36.52
C GLU A 2 1.97 9.22 -35.91
N THR A 3 1.59 8.07 -36.45
CA THR A 3 0.57 7.22 -35.85
C THR A 3 1.21 6.57 -34.62
N THR A 4 0.99 7.13 -33.44
CA THR A 4 1.42 6.49 -32.19
C THR A 4 0.67 5.17 -32.02
N VAL A 5 1.37 4.05 -32.23
CA VAL A 5 0.80 2.71 -32.07
C VAL A 5 0.66 2.42 -30.56
N VAL A 6 -0.56 2.07 -30.16
CA VAL A 6 -0.88 1.64 -28.79
C VAL A 6 -1.14 0.14 -28.82
N ILE A 7 -0.42 -0.62 -28.00
CA ILE A 7 -0.49 -2.06 -27.91
C ILE A 7 -1.45 -2.45 -26.80
N ASP A 8 -2.57 -3.09 -27.14
CA ASP A 8 -3.49 -3.66 -26.16
C ASP A 8 -2.95 -5.02 -25.68
N LEU A 9 -2.42 -5.07 -24.45
CA LEU A 9 -1.78 -6.27 -23.92
C LEU A 9 -2.76 -7.44 -23.77
N GLU A 10 -3.99 -7.16 -23.36
CA GLU A 10 -5.00 -8.19 -23.15
C GLU A 10 -5.33 -8.87 -24.49
N GLN A 11 -5.47 -8.07 -25.56
CA GLN A 11 -5.68 -8.61 -26.90
C GLN A 11 -4.50 -9.45 -27.40
N PHE A 12 -3.26 -8.97 -27.24
CA PHE A 12 -2.06 -9.71 -27.66
C PHE A 12 -1.95 -11.06 -26.94
N THR A 13 -2.20 -11.09 -25.63
CA THR A 13 -2.17 -12.32 -24.83
C THR A 13 -3.27 -13.31 -25.23
N LYS A 14 -4.49 -12.83 -25.49
CA LYS A 14 -5.60 -13.66 -26.00
C LYS A 14 -5.26 -14.32 -27.33
N GLU A 15 -4.64 -13.56 -28.24
CA GLU A 15 -4.17 -14.04 -29.54
C GLU A 15 -2.90 -14.91 -29.46
N GLY A 16 -2.28 -15.03 -28.28
CA GLY A 16 -1.03 -15.77 -28.10
C GLY A 16 0.18 -15.12 -28.78
N LYS A 17 0.13 -13.81 -29.02
CA LYS A 17 1.20 -13.02 -29.64
C LYS A 17 2.11 -12.42 -28.58
N VAL A 18 3.35 -12.14 -28.98
CA VAL A 18 4.31 -11.38 -28.16
C VAL A 18 4.09 -9.89 -28.45
N PRO A 19 3.84 -9.05 -27.42
CA PRO A 19 3.76 -7.61 -27.59
C PRO A 19 5.07 -7.03 -28.15
N PRO A 20 5.03 -6.11 -29.13
CA PRO A 20 6.25 -5.48 -29.64
C PRO A 20 6.89 -4.59 -28.56
N LEU A 21 8.22 -4.47 -28.62
CA LEU A 21 9.04 -3.71 -27.66
C LEU A 21 8.98 -2.21 -27.90
N GLY A 22 9.22 -1.42 -26.84
CA GLY A 22 9.41 0.04 -26.93
C GLY A 22 8.17 0.83 -27.36
N GLN A 23 6.98 0.26 -27.23
CA GLN A 23 5.73 0.91 -27.61
C GLN A 23 5.00 1.51 -26.40
N ARG A 24 3.85 2.14 -26.67
CA ARG A 24 2.87 2.49 -25.64
C ARG A 24 1.96 1.29 -25.40
N TYR A 25 1.69 0.97 -24.15
CA TYR A 25 0.93 -0.22 -23.78
C TYR A 25 -0.39 0.20 -23.13
N LYS A 26 -1.51 -0.21 -23.73
CA LYS A 26 -2.81 -0.15 -23.08
C LYS A 26 -2.95 -1.39 -22.19
N VAL A 27 -3.17 -1.15 -20.90
CA VAL A 27 -3.29 -2.20 -19.89
C VAL A 27 -4.54 -1.97 -19.04
N LYS A 28 -5.15 -3.06 -18.60
CA LYS A 28 -6.25 -3.04 -17.63
C LYS A 28 -5.68 -3.19 -16.22
N VAL A 29 -6.05 -2.28 -15.31
CA VAL A 29 -5.65 -2.26 -13.90
C VAL A 29 -6.90 -2.17 -13.04
N GLY A 30 -7.28 -3.28 -12.41
CA GLY A 30 -8.59 -3.40 -11.76
C GLY A 30 -9.71 -3.22 -12.79
N GLU A 31 -10.51 -2.17 -12.61
CA GLU A 31 -11.62 -1.82 -13.53
C GLU A 31 -11.24 -0.73 -14.55
N LYS A 32 -10.02 -0.18 -14.47
CA LYS A 32 -9.58 0.95 -15.29
C LYS A 32 -8.70 0.49 -16.42
N GLU A 33 -8.80 1.16 -17.57
CA GLU A 33 -7.85 1.03 -18.67
C GLU A 33 -6.91 2.23 -18.67
N VAL A 34 -5.61 1.99 -18.79
CA VAL A 34 -4.58 3.04 -18.79
C VAL A 34 -3.56 2.79 -19.88
N ILE A 35 -2.91 3.87 -20.33
CA ILE A 35 -1.81 3.81 -21.29
C ILE A 35 -0.51 4.09 -20.56
N LEU A 36 0.43 3.16 -20.65
CA LEU A 36 1.78 3.29 -20.12
C LEU A 36 2.76 3.53 -21.27
N ASP A 37 3.54 4.59 -21.15
CA ASP A 37 4.46 5.05 -22.20
C ASP A 37 5.82 4.35 -22.20
N LYS A 38 6.03 3.47 -21.23
CA LYS A 38 7.27 2.73 -21.03
C LYS A 38 6.98 1.23 -21.06
N GLN A 39 7.93 0.46 -21.60
CA GLN A 39 7.89 -1.00 -21.54
C GLN A 39 8.14 -1.53 -20.12
N ILE A 40 9.18 -1.01 -19.45
CA ILE A 40 9.51 -1.38 -18.08
C ILE A 40 8.90 -0.34 -17.14
N VAL A 41 8.01 -0.78 -16.27
CA VAL A 41 7.32 0.07 -15.28
C VAL A 41 7.41 -0.56 -13.90
N THR A 42 7.26 0.24 -12.86
CA THR A 42 7.14 -0.23 -11.49
C THR A 42 5.69 -0.46 -11.08
N GLY A 43 5.43 -1.27 -10.05
CA GLY A 43 4.09 -1.41 -9.47
C GLY A 43 3.48 -0.06 -9.06
N ARG A 44 4.32 0.86 -8.55
CA ARG A 44 3.94 2.24 -8.25
C ARG A 44 3.48 3.01 -9.48
N GLU A 45 4.24 2.97 -10.58
CA GLU A 45 3.86 3.63 -11.83
C GLU A 45 2.53 3.08 -12.39
N ILE A 46 2.27 1.78 -12.26
CA ILE A 46 1.00 1.15 -12.66
C ILE A 46 -0.17 1.71 -11.82
N PHE A 47 -0.01 1.78 -10.49
CA PHE A 47 -1.04 2.35 -9.62
C PHE A 47 -1.29 3.83 -9.87
N GLU A 48 -0.22 4.61 -10.03
CA GLU A 48 -0.30 6.05 -10.28
C GLU A 48 -1.02 6.35 -11.60
N ALA A 49 -0.69 5.61 -12.67
CA ALA A 49 -1.36 5.72 -13.96
C ALA A 49 -2.86 5.41 -13.87
N ALA A 50 -3.23 4.42 -13.05
CA ALA A 50 -4.62 4.05 -12.79
C ALA A 50 -5.28 4.90 -11.69
N GLY A 51 -4.58 5.87 -11.10
CA GLY A 51 -5.13 6.75 -10.06
C GLY A 51 -5.49 6.02 -8.76
N TYR A 52 -4.85 4.90 -8.46
CA TYR A 52 -4.92 4.27 -7.14
C TYR A 52 -3.94 4.97 -6.20
N LYS A 53 -4.47 5.81 -5.31
CA LYS A 53 -3.67 6.59 -4.36
C LYS A 53 -4.22 6.45 -2.92
N PRO A 54 -3.35 6.27 -1.92
CA PRO A 54 -1.91 6.09 -2.11
C PRO A 54 -1.57 4.62 -2.47
N PRO A 55 -0.50 4.36 -3.25
CA PRO A 55 -0.18 3.03 -3.76
C PRO A 55 0.02 1.96 -2.67
N GLU A 56 0.57 2.33 -1.52
CA GLU A 56 0.84 1.44 -0.38
C GLU A 56 -0.42 0.86 0.27
N CYS A 57 -1.61 1.40 -0.03
CA CYS A 57 -2.87 0.85 0.48
C CYS A 57 -3.43 -0.29 -0.36
N HIS A 58 -2.71 -0.71 -1.39
CA HIS A 58 -3.18 -1.68 -2.37
C HIS A 58 -2.10 -2.72 -2.68
N TRP A 59 -2.53 -3.94 -2.93
CA TRP A 59 -1.71 -5.00 -3.49
C TRP A 59 -1.97 -5.10 -4.99
N LEU A 60 -0.88 -5.19 -5.76
CA LEU A 60 -0.91 -5.36 -7.20
C LEU A 60 -0.58 -6.81 -7.53
N TYR A 61 -1.35 -7.39 -8.43
CA TYR A 61 -1.07 -8.70 -9.01
C TYR A 61 -1.11 -8.59 -10.52
N GLN A 62 -0.19 -9.25 -11.21
CA GLN A 62 -0.37 -9.51 -12.64
C GLN A 62 -1.12 -10.83 -12.82
N LYS A 63 -2.20 -10.78 -13.60
CA LYS A 63 -2.89 -11.96 -14.09
C LYS A 63 -2.14 -12.48 -15.31
N LEU A 64 -1.72 -13.73 -15.24
CA LEU A 64 -1.12 -14.42 -16.37
C LEU A 64 -2.11 -15.39 -17.01
N LYS A 65 -1.91 -15.63 -18.31
CA LYS A 65 -2.60 -16.68 -19.06
C LYS A 65 -2.39 -18.03 -18.39
N GLY A 66 -3.47 -18.80 -18.22
CA GLY A 66 -3.41 -20.10 -17.55
C GLY A 66 -3.83 -20.10 -16.08
N CYS A 67 -4.51 -19.04 -15.65
CA CYS A 67 -5.03 -18.85 -14.29
C CYS A 67 -4.02 -18.48 -13.20
N ASP A 68 -2.77 -18.19 -13.55
CA ASP A 68 -1.76 -17.79 -12.56
C ASP A 68 -1.85 -16.30 -12.17
N PHE A 69 -1.37 -16.01 -10.97
CA PHE A 69 -1.22 -14.66 -10.43
C PHE A 69 0.15 -14.52 -9.79
N GLU A 70 0.87 -13.46 -10.13
CA GLU A 70 2.12 -13.09 -9.47
C GLU A 70 1.91 -11.75 -8.76
N LYS A 71 2.26 -11.67 -7.47
CA LYS A 71 2.24 -10.42 -6.72
C LYS A 71 3.37 -9.52 -7.26
N ILE A 72 3.09 -8.23 -7.42
CA ILE A 72 4.05 -7.21 -7.80
C ILE A 72 4.20 -6.25 -6.63
N ASP A 73 5.42 -6.10 -6.12
CA ASP A 73 5.73 -5.07 -5.11
C ASP A 73 5.85 -3.67 -5.75
N LEU A 74 5.71 -2.60 -4.96
CA LEU A 74 5.62 -1.23 -5.49
C LEU A 74 6.85 -0.81 -6.31
N ASP A 75 8.04 -1.23 -5.90
CA ASP A 75 9.31 -0.88 -6.55
C ASP A 75 9.80 -2.00 -7.50
N GLU A 76 9.04 -3.09 -7.62
CA GLU A 76 9.33 -4.18 -8.54
C GLU A 76 9.14 -3.73 -9.99
N LYS A 77 10.10 -4.08 -10.84
CA LYS A 77 10.05 -3.78 -12.28
C LYS A 77 9.28 -4.86 -13.02
N VAL A 78 8.26 -4.44 -13.76
CA VAL A 78 7.43 -5.26 -14.62
C VAL A 78 7.76 -4.94 -16.07
N ASP A 79 8.03 -5.97 -16.86
CA ASP A 79 8.17 -5.86 -18.31
C ASP A 79 6.81 -6.08 -18.99
N LEU A 80 6.21 -5.01 -19.50
CA LEU A 80 4.92 -5.06 -20.20
C LEU A 80 4.99 -5.83 -21.52
N ALA A 81 6.18 -6.05 -22.08
CA ALA A 81 6.34 -6.89 -23.26
C ALA A 81 6.51 -8.38 -22.92
N LYS A 82 6.53 -8.75 -21.62
CA LYS A 82 6.50 -10.16 -21.20
C LYS A 82 5.21 -10.79 -21.75
N PRO A 83 5.30 -11.88 -22.53
CA PRO A 83 4.11 -12.53 -23.06
C PRO A 83 3.29 -13.13 -21.93
N GLY A 84 1.96 -13.13 -22.09
CA GLY A 84 1.05 -13.80 -21.19
C GLY A 84 0.42 -12.91 -20.12
N ILE A 85 0.75 -11.63 -20.04
CA ILE A 85 0.05 -10.67 -19.16
C ILE A 85 -1.35 -10.43 -19.73
N GLU A 86 -2.39 -10.82 -18.99
CA GLU A 86 -3.78 -10.56 -19.36
C GLU A 86 -4.23 -9.19 -18.86
N HIS A 87 -4.06 -8.92 -17.56
CA HIS A 87 -4.39 -7.67 -16.91
C HIS A 87 -3.77 -7.60 -15.51
N PHE A 88 -3.86 -6.45 -14.84
CA PHE A 88 -3.47 -6.28 -13.46
C PHE A 88 -4.70 -6.28 -12.55
N VAL A 89 -4.60 -6.98 -11.42
CA VAL A 89 -5.62 -7.05 -10.38
C VAL A 89 -5.17 -6.24 -9.18
N VAL A 90 -6.08 -5.42 -8.68
CA VAL A 90 -5.88 -4.58 -7.49
C VAL A 90 -6.69 -5.15 -6.35
N LYS A 91 -6.07 -5.32 -5.18
CA LYS A 91 -6.74 -5.69 -3.94
C LYS A 91 -6.42 -4.70 -2.82
N PRO A 92 -7.32 -4.44 -1.86
CA PRO A 92 -6.97 -3.72 -0.64
C PRO A 92 -5.87 -4.48 0.12
N THR A 93 -4.97 -3.75 0.80
CA THR A 93 -4.05 -4.39 1.75
C THR A 93 -4.82 -5.01 2.91
N GLU A 94 -4.40 -6.20 3.36
CA GLU A 94 -4.91 -6.84 4.57
C GLU A 94 -3.98 -6.62 5.77
N VAL A 95 -2.81 -6.01 5.55
CA VAL A 95 -1.84 -5.63 6.57
C VAL A 95 -1.79 -4.10 6.67
N PHE A 96 -1.94 -3.60 7.90
CA PHE A 96 -1.85 -2.19 8.23
C PHE A 96 -0.47 -1.88 8.78
N HIS A 97 0.19 -0.90 8.18
CA HIS A 97 1.41 -0.30 8.71
C HIS A 97 1.03 0.87 9.64
N TYR A 98 1.75 1.03 10.73
CA TYR A 98 1.63 2.18 11.62
C TYR A 98 3.01 2.50 12.21
N PHE A 99 3.13 3.65 12.87
CA PHE A 99 4.36 4.06 13.55
C PHE A 99 4.09 4.32 15.02
N VAL A 100 5.02 3.94 15.88
CA VAL A 100 5.08 4.35 17.28
C VAL A 100 6.45 4.98 17.51
N ASP A 101 6.50 6.23 17.96
CA ASP A 101 7.75 6.97 18.20
C ASP A 101 8.71 6.97 16.99
N ALA A 102 8.13 7.07 15.79
CA ALA A 102 8.79 6.98 14.48
C ALA A 102 9.36 5.60 14.09
N GLU A 103 9.16 4.58 14.92
CA GLU A 103 9.49 3.19 14.60
C GLU A 103 8.32 2.50 13.88
N PRO A 104 8.56 1.73 12.81
CA PRO A 104 7.51 1.10 12.02
C PRO A 104 7.01 -0.19 12.66
N GLU A 105 5.69 -0.36 12.65
CA GLU A 105 4.98 -1.54 13.14
C GLU A 105 3.97 -2.04 12.11
N THR A 106 3.53 -3.29 12.27
CA THR A 106 2.52 -3.90 11.39
C THR A 106 1.47 -4.71 12.16
N THR A 107 0.28 -4.82 11.58
CA THR A 107 -0.80 -5.68 12.11
C THR A 107 -1.75 -6.08 11.00
N ASP A 108 -2.37 -7.26 11.10
CA ASP A 108 -3.51 -7.69 10.29
C ASP A 108 -4.87 -7.37 10.98
N GLN A 109 -4.83 -6.87 12.22
CA GLN A 109 -6.03 -6.50 12.97
C GLN A 109 -6.59 -5.17 12.45
N LYS A 110 -7.89 -5.17 12.15
CA LYS A 110 -8.61 -3.96 11.69
C LYS A 110 -8.77 -2.90 12.78
N GLN A 111 -8.62 -3.29 14.05
CA GLN A 111 -8.71 -2.41 15.20
C GLN A 111 -7.72 -2.86 16.27
N MET A 112 -7.13 -1.92 17.01
CA MET A 112 -6.25 -2.17 18.15
C MET A 112 -6.55 -1.18 19.29
N THR A 113 -6.39 -1.60 20.54
CA THR A 113 -6.44 -0.65 21.67
C THR A 113 -5.11 0.08 21.83
N PRO A 114 -5.09 1.27 22.46
CA PRO A 114 -3.83 1.94 22.82
C PRO A 114 -2.86 1.05 23.59
N ASN A 115 -3.35 0.24 24.53
CA ASN A 115 -2.49 -0.69 25.28
C ASN A 115 -1.86 -1.76 24.39
N GLN A 116 -2.61 -2.33 23.44
CA GLN A 116 -2.07 -3.29 22.48
C GLN A 116 -1.00 -2.65 21.58
N ILE A 117 -1.20 -1.39 21.17
CA ILE A 117 -0.22 -0.67 20.35
C ILE A 117 1.08 -0.42 21.14
N LEU A 118 0.97 0.03 22.39
CA LEU A 118 2.12 0.24 23.28
C LEU A 118 2.87 -1.08 23.55
N GLU A 119 2.13 -2.15 23.86
CA GLU A 119 2.70 -3.47 24.15
C GLU A 119 3.42 -4.06 22.92
N ASN A 120 2.82 -3.97 21.73
CA ASN A 120 3.44 -4.43 20.49
C ASN A 120 4.73 -3.66 20.16
N ALA A 121 4.77 -2.35 20.45
CA ALA A 121 5.96 -1.51 20.31
C ALA A 121 6.99 -1.72 21.45
N GLY A 122 6.78 -2.67 22.36
CA GLY A 122 7.69 -2.94 23.48
C GLY A 122 7.65 -1.91 24.61
N ILE A 123 6.69 -0.98 24.60
CA ILE A 123 6.57 0.10 25.56
C ILE A 123 5.84 -0.42 26.80
N THR A 124 6.63 -0.83 27.78
CA THR A 124 6.15 -1.50 28.99
C THR A 124 6.75 -0.89 30.27
N PRO A 125 6.03 -0.94 31.41
CA PRO A 125 4.67 -1.43 31.55
C PRO A 125 3.66 -0.42 30.97
N VAL A 126 2.68 -0.89 30.19
CA VAL A 126 1.76 -0.01 29.42
C VAL A 126 1.02 1.02 30.28
N LYS A 127 0.77 0.70 31.55
CA LYS A 127 0.11 1.58 32.53
C LYS A 127 0.86 2.89 32.78
N ASP A 128 2.17 2.94 32.52
CA ASP A 128 2.99 4.13 32.74
C ASP A 128 2.93 5.08 31.54
N TYR A 129 2.29 4.66 30.45
CA TYR A 129 2.24 5.38 29.19
C TYR A 129 0.80 5.58 28.70
N TYR A 130 0.64 6.50 27.76
CA TYR A 130 -0.55 6.63 26.94
C TYR A 130 -0.16 6.98 25.51
N LEU A 131 -1.09 6.72 24.59
CA LEU A 131 -0.87 6.92 23.18
C LEU A 131 -1.41 8.29 22.75
N VAL A 132 -0.69 8.96 21.86
CA VAL A 132 -1.15 10.16 21.16
C VAL A 132 -1.08 9.89 19.67
N ARG A 133 -2.19 10.04 18.94
CA ARG A 133 -2.19 9.96 17.48
C ARG A 133 -1.82 11.32 16.91
N ILE A 134 -0.92 11.32 15.92
CA ILE A 134 -0.59 12.49 15.11
C ILE A 134 -1.36 12.39 13.80
N ASN A 135 -2.26 13.33 13.56
CA ASN A 135 -3.07 13.39 12.34
C ASN A 135 -2.26 14.00 11.18
N ALA A 136 -2.75 13.80 9.95
CA ALA A 136 -2.08 14.28 8.74
C ALA A 136 -1.93 15.82 8.69
N ASP A 137 -2.82 16.56 9.35
CA ASP A 137 -2.77 18.02 9.48
C ASP A 137 -1.89 18.50 10.65
N GLY A 138 -1.26 17.58 11.38
CA GLY A 138 -0.43 17.86 12.56
C GLY A 138 -1.20 18.00 13.86
N SER A 139 -2.54 17.93 13.84
CA SER A 139 -3.34 17.88 15.07
C SER A 139 -3.12 16.57 15.84
N GLN A 140 -3.43 16.59 17.13
CA GLN A 140 -3.16 15.46 18.02
C GLN A 140 -4.41 14.98 18.74
N ASP A 141 -4.61 13.65 18.76
CA ASP A 141 -5.66 13.01 19.55
C ASP A 141 -5.03 12.19 20.69
N SER A 142 -5.29 12.60 21.92
CA SER A 142 -4.81 11.89 23.11
C SER A 142 -5.75 10.75 23.52
N PHE A 143 -5.16 9.61 23.86
CA PHE A 143 -5.84 8.43 24.38
C PHE A 143 -5.55 8.18 25.88
N ILE A 144 -5.17 9.22 26.63
CA ILE A 144 -4.79 9.13 28.06
C ILE A 144 -5.81 8.38 28.94
N ASP A 145 -7.10 8.64 28.74
CA ASP A 145 -8.19 7.98 29.49
C ASP A 145 -8.96 6.94 28.64
N LYS A 146 -8.37 6.49 27.53
CA LYS A 146 -9.03 5.63 26.53
C LYS A 146 -8.23 4.37 26.23
N ALA A 147 -7.50 3.85 27.22
CA ALA A 147 -6.50 2.80 27.08
C ALA A 147 -7.02 1.51 26.38
N ASP A 148 -8.31 1.19 26.55
CA ASP A 148 -8.96 0.02 25.97
C ASP A 148 -9.99 0.36 24.87
N THR A 149 -10.08 1.63 24.47
CA THR A 149 -10.98 2.04 23.38
C THR A 149 -10.37 1.64 22.03
N PRO A 150 -11.04 0.81 21.21
CA PRO A 150 -10.48 0.39 19.93
C PRO A 150 -10.23 1.56 18.97
N ILE A 151 -9.05 1.58 18.38
CA ILE A 151 -8.64 2.47 17.30
C ILE A 151 -8.71 1.68 16.00
N LYS A 152 -9.42 2.21 14.99
CA LYS A 152 -9.45 1.61 13.66
C LYS A 152 -8.11 1.80 12.95
N MET A 153 -7.50 0.70 12.53
CA MET A 153 -6.30 0.72 11.71
C MET A 153 -6.68 1.07 10.27
N VAL A 154 -5.95 2.00 9.67
CA VAL A 154 -6.21 2.54 8.34
C VAL A 154 -4.92 2.68 7.56
N CYS A 155 -5.05 2.83 6.25
CA CYS A 155 -3.97 3.20 5.35
C CYS A 155 -4.34 4.54 4.67
N PRO A 156 -3.40 5.48 4.47
CA PRO A 156 -1.98 5.42 4.82
C PRO A 156 -1.71 5.32 6.32
N ALA A 157 -0.48 4.91 6.65
CA ALA A 157 -0.08 4.49 7.99
C ALA A 157 -0.37 5.55 9.07
N VAL A 158 -0.98 5.12 10.17
CA VAL A 158 -1.24 5.97 11.33
C VAL A 158 0.06 6.20 12.09
N LYS A 159 0.25 7.41 12.63
CA LYS A 159 1.41 7.76 13.45
C LYS A 159 0.98 7.96 14.90
N PHE A 160 1.70 7.31 15.80
CA PHE A 160 1.52 7.43 17.22
C PHE A 160 2.81 7.88 17.91
N VAL A 161 2.63 8.57 19.03
CA VAL A 161 3.68 8.92 19.97
C VAL A 161 3.28 8.35 21.33
N SER A 162 4.22 7.72 22.02
CA SER A 162 4.02 7.34 23.41
C SER A 162 4.34 8.53 24.32
N ALA A 163 3.54 8.69 25.36
CA ALA A 163 3.72 9.74 26.35
C ALA A 163 3.64 9.14 27.75
N PHE A 164 4.58 9.52 28.61
CA PHE A 164 4.64 9.05 29.99
C PHE A 164 3.53 9.72 30.83
N ARG A 165 2.88 8.94 31.70
CA ARG A 165 1.82 9.41 32.60
C ARG A 165 2.34 10.03 33.90
N GLY A 166 3.53 9.65 34.33
CA GLY A 166 4.05 10.05 35.65
C GLY A 166 4.60 11.47 35.69
N GLU A 167 4.76 11.98 36.91
CA GLU A 167 5.60 13.14 37.19
C GLU A 167 7.05 12.78 36.82
N THR A 168 7.72 13.59 36.00
CA THR A 168 9.17 13.47 35.86
C THR A 168 9.77 13.85 37.22
N PRO A 169 10.52 12.96 37.90
CA PRO A 169 11.23 13.35 39.10
C PRO A 169 12.29 14.37 38.67
N VAL A 170 12.07 15.64 38.98
CA VAL A 170 13.16 16.62 38.92
C VAL A 170 14.17 16.23 39.98
N SER A 171 15.34 15.78 39.52
CA SER A 171 16.50 15.47 40.37
C SER A 171 17.11 16.72 40.98
#